data_AF-A0A7K5F071-F1
#
_entry.id   AF-A0A7K5F071-F1
#
_cell.length_a   1.000
_cell.length_b   1.000
_cell.length_c   1.000
_cell.angle_alpha   90.00
_cell.angle_beta   90.00
_cell.angle_gamma   90.00
#
_symmetry.space_group_name_H-M   'P 1'
#
loop_
_entity.id
_entity.type
_entity.pdbx_description
1 polymer ?
#
loop_
_entity_poly.entity_id
_entity_poly.type
_entity_poly.pdbx_seq_one_letter_code
_entity_poly.pdbx_strand_id
1 'polypeptide(L)'
;CLWTLTTIVKDILKDKGLPKAGILKKLLAPLDAVLEGFYNSILFHRFDSHHYTSPYSEATNILVSFIDLLEALLASRIELEPLRCQRILFLKVSHVLDVTISSVHYLIKKKFILLLKKCVLYKPREDATNGSLFFQTPYLHEDMLALSNAILQVVDLTWLNRIPLSEKASYFGGSEAAPGDDTPGGPDQTVLRALSLVVLKALEFKFQNSATEAEIK
;
A
#
# COMPACT_ATOMS: atom_id res chain seq x y z
N CYS A 1 -1.14 -14.55 -15.20
CA CYS A 1 -2.54 -14.18 -14.90
C CYS A 1 -2.67 -12.89 -14.08
N LEU A 2 -1.98 -12.72 -12.95
CA LEU A 2 -2.07 -11.49 -12.14
C LEU A 2 -1.73 -10.23 -12.95
N TRP A 3 -0.63 -10.26 -13.71
CA TRP A 3 -0.24 -9.14 -14.56
C TRP A 3 -1.32 -8.75 -15.56
N THR A 4 -1.97 -9.73 -16.21
CA THR A 4 -3.09 -9.48 -17.14
C THR A 4 -4.25 -8.79 -16.44
N LEU A 5 -4.65 -9.26 -15.25
CA LEU A 5 -5.71 -8.62 -14.46
C LEU A 5 -5.32 -7.19 -14.05
N THR A 6 -4.08 -6.98 -13.61
CA THR A 6 -3.55 -5.66 -13.26
C THR A 6 -3.63 -4.70 -14.44
N THR A 7 -3.22 -5.15 -15.63
CA THR A 7 -3.27 -4.34 -16.85
C THR A 7 -4.71 -3.98 -17.21
N ILE A 8 -5.62 -4.94 -17.20
CA ILE A 8 -7.05 -4.70 -17.47
C ILE A 8 -7.63 -3.67 -16.49
N VAL A 9 -7.38 -3.82 -15.18
CA VAL A 9 -7.86 -2.87 -14.17
C VAL A 9 -7.27 -1.47 -14.42
N LYS A 10 -5.96 -1.37 -14.68
CA LYS A 10 -5.29 -0.09 -14.96
C LYS A 10 -5.81 0.58 -16.24
N ASP A 11 -6.12 -0.19 -17.27
CA ASP A 11 -6.63 0.33 -18.54
C ASP A 11 -8.05 0.88 -18.38
N ILE A 12 -8.91 0.15 -17.66
CA ILE A 12 -10.26 0.64 -17.30
C ILE A 12 -10.18 1.95 -16.50
N LEU A 13 -9.23 2.06 -15.58
CA LEU A 13 -9.05 3.28 -14.77
C LEU A 13 -8.55 4.49 -15.58
N LYS A 14 -7.77 4.26 -16.64
CA LYS A 14 -7.24 5.32 -17.51
C LYS A 14 -8.26 5.82 -18.53
N ASP A 15 -9.18 4.96 -18.96
CA ASP A 15 -10.16 5.31 -19.98
C ASP A 15 -11.18 6.34 -19.45
N LYS A 16 -11.23 7.52 -20.07
CA LYS A 16 -12.11 8.62 -19.66
C LYS A 16 -13.55 8.48 -20.17
N GLY A 17 -13.80 7.62 -21.16
CA GLY A 17 -15.09 7.48 -21.82
C GLY A 17 -15.96 6.35 -21.27
N LEU A 18 -15.41 5.48 -20.43
CA LEU A 18 -16.12 4.29 -19.94
C LEU A 18 -16.86 4.53 -18.61
N PRO A 19 -18.02 3.86 -18.38
CA PRO A 19 -18.65 3.80 -17.07
C PRO A 19 -17.84 2.90 -16.12
N LYS A 20 -16.71 3.42 -15.62
CA LYS A 20 -15.67 2.70 -14.84
C LYS A 20 -16.24 1.88 -13.71
N ALA A 21 -17.09 2.48 -12.88
CA ALA A 21 -17.74 1.85 -11.73
C ALA A 21 -18.43 0.53 -12.10
N GLY A 22 -19.24 0.55 -13.17
CA GLY A 22 -20.03 -0.60 -13.60
C GLY A 22 -19.16 -1.72 -14.18
N ILE A 23 -18.13 -1.36 -14.95
CA ILE A 23 -17.21 -2.33 -15.56
C ILE A 23 -16.33 -2.97 -14.50
N LEU A 24 -15.74 -2.16 -13.61
CA LEU A 24 -14.91 -2.65 -12.51
C LEU A 24 -15.71 -3.54 -11.56
N LYS A 25 -16.96 -3.17 -11.23
CA LYS A 25 -17.83 -4.01 -10.41
C LYS A 25 -18.13 -5.35 -11.07
N LYS A 26 -18.43 -5.38 -12.38
CA LYS A 26 -18.66 -6.63 -13.12
C LYS A 26 -17.41 -7.52 -13.19
N LEU A 27 -16.22 -6.91 -13.27
CA LEU A 27 -14.95 -7.63 -13.31
C LEU A 27 -14.55 -8.18 -11.94
N LEU A 28 -14.63 -7.35 -10.89
CA LEU A 28 -14.09 -7.65 -9.57
C LEU A 28 -15.06 -8.40 -8.66
N ALA A 29 -16.37 -8.17 -8.76
CA ALA A 29 -17.33 -8.82 -7.86
C ALA A 29 -17.28 -10.36 -7.90
N PRO A 30 -17.16 -11.03 -9.07
CA PRO A 30 -17.01 -12.49 -9.11
C PRO A 30 -15.67 -12.98 -8.56
N LEU A 31 -14.65 -12.12 -8.57
CA LEU A 31 -13.30 -12.43 -8.13
C LEU A 31 -13.06 -12.07 -6.67
N ASP A 32 -13.98 -11.37 -6.00
CA ASP A 32 -13.74 -10.73 -4.71
C ASP A 32 -13.23 -11.71 -3.64
N ALA A 33 -13.98 -12.80 -3.42
CA ALA A 33 -13.60 -13.83 -2.45
C ALA A 33 -12.33 -14.59 -2.84
N VAL A 34 -12.12 -14.83 -4.14
CA VAL A 34 -10.94 -15.55 -4.65
C VAL A 34 -9.69 -14.70 -4.45
N LEU A 35 -9.76 -13.42 -4.79
CA LEU A 35 -8.68 -12.46 -4.59
C LEU A 35 -8.40 -12.28 -3.11
N GLU A 36 -9.42 -12.11 -2.27
CA GLU A 36 -9.26 -12.04 -0.82
C GLU A 36 -8.52 -13.27 -0.26
N GLY A 37 -8.94 -14.48 -0.63
CA GLY A 37 -8.28 -15.72 -0.22
C GLY A 37 -6.83 -15.80 -0.72
N PHE A 38 -6.59 -15.44 -1.97
CA PHE A 38 -5.25 -15.39 -2.57
C PHE A 38 -4.33 -14.40 -1.84
N TYR A 39 -4.84 -13.20 -1.53
CA TYR A 39 -4.11 -12.17 -0.80
C TYR A 39 -3.74 -12.61 0.60
N ASN A 40 -4.70 -13.19 1.33
CA ASN A 40 -4.44 -13.73 2.66
C ASN A 40 -3.34 -14.79 2.59
N SER A 41 -3.42 -15.74 1.66
CA SER A 41 -2.40 -16.80 1.51
C SER A 41 -0.97 -16.24 1.38
N ILE A 42 -0.79 -15.20 0.57
CA ILE A 42 0.54 -14.58 0.38
C ILE A 42 0.96 -13.73 1.60
N LEU A 43 0.04 -12.98 2.21
CA LEU A 43 0.38 -12.14 3.37
C LEU A 43 0.70 -12.97 4.62
N PHE A 44 0.07 -14.15 4.77
CA PHE A 44 0.37 -15.08 5.86
C PHE A 44 1.59 -15.97 5.60
N HIS A 45 2.13 -15.95 4.38
CA HIS A 45 3.29 -16.73 4.02
C HIS A 45 4.54 -16.23 4.75
N ARG A 46 5.32 -17.15 5.32
CA ARG A 46 6.61 -16.82 5.94
C ARG A 46 7.70 -16.79 4.86
N PHE A 47 8.30 -15.63 4.66
CA PHE A 47 9.34 -15.43 3.65
C PHE A 47 10.74 -15.77 4.18
N ASP A 48 10.94 -17.00 4.64
CA ASP A 48 12.17 -17.49 5.27
C ASP A 48 13.17 -18.16 4.29
N SER A 49 12.72 -18.53 3.09
CA SER A 49 13.59 -19.14 2.08
C SER A 49 14.49 -18.14 1.32
N HIS A 50 15.66 -18.59 0.90
CA HIS A 50 16.59 -17.84 0.02
C HIS A 50 15.98 -17.48 -1.35
N HIS A 51 14.86 -18.06 -1.74
CA HIS A 51 14.22 -17.76 -3.03
C HIS A 51 13.70 -16.32 -3.12
N TYR A 52 13.44 -15.67 -1.98
CA TYR A 52 12.91 -14.30 -1.94
C TYR A 52 13.99 -13.22 -1.79
N THR A 53 15.25 -13.60 -1.65
CA THR A 53 16.36 -12.65 -1.43
C THR A 53 16.99 -12.15 -2.73
N SER A 54 16.74 -12.83 -3.86
CA SER A 54 17.27 -12.43 -5.17
C SER A 54 16.27 -11.57 -5.96
N PRO A 55 16.69 -10.44 -6.56
CA PRO A 55 15.81 -9.58 -7.34
C PRO A 55 15.26 -10.24 -8.62
N TYR A 56 15.94 -11.27 -9.15
CA TYR A 56 15.60 -11.92 -10.42
C TYR A 56 14.93 -13.28 -10.25
N SER A 57 14.55 -13.66 -9.03
CA SER A 57 13.85 -14.92 -8.81
C SER A 57 12.41 -14.87 -9.29
N GLU A 58 11.88 -16.02 -9.69
CA GLU A 58 10.46 -16.18 -10.01
C GLU A 58 9.57 -15.76 -8.83
N ALA A 59 9.98 -16.10 -7.61
CA ALA A 59 9.31 -15.73 -6.38
C ALA A 59 9.21 -14.20 -6.20
N THR A 60 10.29 -13.46 -6.49
CA THR A 60 10.28 -11.99 -6.48
C THR A 60 9.35 -11.44 -7.56
N ASN A 61 9.35 -12.00 -8.77
CA ASN A 61 8.46 -11.57 -9.86
C ASN A 61 6.97 -11.78 -9.51
N ILE A 62 6.64 -12.89 -8.83
CA ILE A 62 5.29 -13.15 -8.32
C ILE A 62 4.91 -12.08 -7.29
N LEU A 63 5.79 -11.76 -6.35
CA LEU A 63 5.55 -10.71 -5.35
C LEU A 63 5.43 -9.31 -5.96
N VAL A 64 6.22 -8.98 -6.98
CA VAL A 64 6.06 -7.72 -7.71
C VAL A 64 4.68 -7.66 -8.37
N SER A 65 4.28 -8.71 -9.08
CA SER A 65 2.97 -8.79 -9.75
C SER A 65 1.81 -8.70 -8.75
N PHE A 66 1.98 -9.30 -7.57
CA PHE A 66 1.06 -9.22 -6.46
C PHE A 66 0.88 -7.80 -5.94
N ILE A 67 1.98 -7.09 -5.68
CA ILE A 67 1.95 -5.70 -5.20
C ILE A 67 1.34 -4.77 -6.27
N ASP A 68 1.68 -4.99 -7.54
CA ASP A 68 1.14 -4.19 -8.65
C ASP A 68 -0.39 -4.34 -8.78
N LEU A 69 -0.91 -5.54 -8.51
CA LEU A 69 -2.36 -5.77 -8.47
C LEU A 69 -3.01 -5.11 -7.26
N LEU A 70 -2.40 -5.20 -6.06
CA LEU A 70 -2.87 -4.50 -4.87
C LEU A 70 -2.95 -2.99 -5.08
N GLU A 71 -1.94 -2.41 -5.75
CA GLU A 71 -1.92 -1.01 -6.13
C GLU A 71 -3.07 -0.66 -7.09
N ALA A 72 -3.33 -1.50 -8.09
CA ALA A 72 -4.44 -1.30 -9.02
C ALA A 72 -5.81 -1.41 -8.32
N LEU A 73 -5.97 -2.35 -7.38
CA LEU A 73 -7.18 -2.48 -6.57
C LEU A 73 -7.39 -1.27 -5.67
N LEU A 74 -6.34 -0.77 -5.02
CA LEU A 74 -6.38 0.45 -4.23
C LEU A 74 -6.85 1.64 -5.08
N ALA A 75 -6.32 1.80 -6.29
CA ALA A 75 -6.73 2.86 -7.20
C ALA A 75 -8.19 2.71 -7.66
N SER A 76 -8.66 1.48 -7.87
CA SER A 76 -10.03 1.19 -8.30
C SER A 76 -11.10 1.47 -7.24
N ARG A 77 -10.70 1.58 -5.97
CA ARG A 77 -11.58 1.88 -4.84
C ARG A 77 -12.31 3.22 -4.96
N ILE A 78 -11.76 4.17 -5.71
CA ILE A 78 -12.38 5.51 -5.90
C ILE A 78 -13.65 5.41 -6.76
N GLU A 79 -13.74 4.41 -7.63
CA GLU A 79 -14.76 4.32 -8.66
C GLU A 79 -15.99 3.50 -8.24
N LEU A 80 -15.92 2.70 -7.17
CA LEU A 80 -17.04 1.86 -6.72
C LEU A 80 -17.05 1.66 -5.20
N GLU A 81 -18.18 1.19 -4.68
CA GLU A 81 -18.27 0.78 -3.27
C GLU A 81 -17.23 -0.30 -2.94
N PRO A 82 -16.42 -0.15 -1.88
CA PRO A 82 -15.26 -1.02 -1.67
C PRO A 82 -15.62 -2.50 -1.51
N LEU A 83 -15.09 -3.34 -2.39
CA LEU A 83 -15.10 -4.80 -2.27
C LEU A 83 -14.05 -5.28 -1.25
N ARG A 84 -14.18 -6.52 -0.75
CA ARG A 84 -13.25 -7.04 0.28
C ARG A 84 -11.81 -7.09 -0.20
N CYS A 85 -11.59 -7.51 -1.45
CA CYS A 85 -10.27 -7.57 -2.06
C CYS A 85 -9.61 -6.18 -2.20
N GLN A 86 -10.38 -5.09 -2.26
CA GLN A 86 -9.86 -3.72 -2.29
C GLN A 86 -9.52 -3.20 -0.88
N ARG A 87 -10.13 -3.75 0.16
CA ARG A 87 -9.91 -3.37 1.57
C ARG A 87 -8.76 -4.12 2.23
N ILE A 88 -8.23 -5.17 1.60
CA ILE A 88 -7.22 -6.07 2.20
C ILE A 88 -6.01 -5.32 2.78
N LEU A 89 -5.53 -4.28 2.09
CA LEU A 89 -4.38 -3.48 2.55
C LEU A 89 -4.64 -2.78 3.88
N PHE A 90 -5.88 -2.40 4.17
CA PHE A 90 -6.29 -1.72 5.40
C PHE A 90 -6.60 -2.71 6.51
N LEU A 91 -7.15 -3.88 6.15
CA LEU A 91 -7.54 -4.93 7.10
C LEU A 91 -6.36 -5.81 7.55
N LYS A 92 -5.29 -5.90 6.76
CA LYS A 92 -4.14 -6.81 6.99
C LYS A 92 -2.80 -6.08 7.09
N VAL A 93 -2.84 -4.84 7.60
CA VAL A 93 -1.68 -3.95 7.70
C VAL A 93 -0.54 -4.54 8.50
N SER A 94 -0.82 -5.20 9.62
CA SER A 94 0.20 -5.88 10.42
C SER A 94 1.03 -6.85 9.58
N HIS A 95 0.38 -7.68 8.76
CA HIS A 95 1.07 -8.62 7.88
C HIS A 95 1.83 -7.92 6.75
N VAL A 96 1.29 -6.84 6.20
CA VAL A 96 2.02 -6.00 5.23
C VAL A 96 3.29 -5.44 5.87
N LEU A 97 3.21 -4.95 7.10
CA LEU A 97 4.36 -4.43 7.86
C LEU A 97 5.35 -5.56 8.20
N ASP A 98 4.89 -6.76 8.53
CA ASP A 98 5.75 -7.94 8.76
C ASP A 98 6.58 -8.27 7.51
N VAL A 99 5.98 -8.19 6.31
CA VAL A 99 6.73 -8.40 5.05
C VAL A 99 7.86 -7.38 4.90
N THR A 100 7.66 -6.13 5.30
CA THR A 100 8.71 -5.08 5.18
C THR A 100 9.92 -5.33 6.08
N ILE A 101 9.78 -6.05 7.19
CA ILE A 101 10.88 -6.41 8.09
C ILE A 101 11.41 -7.83 7.86
N SER A 102 10.74 -8.64 7.04
CA SER A 102 11.14 -10.01 6.70
C SER A 102 12.41 -10.10 5.84
N SER A 103 12.86 -11.30 5.50
CA SER A 103 14.04 -11.55 4.64
C SER A 103 13.84 -11.27 3.14
N VAL A 104 12.65 -10.80 2.71
CA VAL A 104 12.43 -10.49 1.28
C VAL A 104 13.39 -9.43 0.75
N HIS A 105 13.65 -9.48 -0.56
CA HIS A 105 14.50 -8.51 -1.24
C HIS A 105 14.03 -7.06 -1.03
N TYR A 106 14.98 -6.13 -0.91
CA TYR A 106 14.71 -4.72 -0.60
C TYR A 106 13.68 -4.06 -1.54
N LEU A 107 13.69 -4.44 -2.83
CA LEU A 107 12.71 -3.95 -3.82
C LEU A 107 11.26 -4.19 -3.37
N ILE A 108 10.98 -5.37 -2.82
CA ILE A 108 9.65 -5.77 -2.34
C ILE A 108 9.26 -4.91 -1.13
N LYS A 109 10.19 -4.77 -0.17
CA LYS A 109 10.01 -3.91 1.02
C LYS A 109 9.67 -2.48 0.61
N LYS A 110 10.47 -1.90 -0.29
CA LYS A 110 10.27 -0.55 -0.83
C LYS A 110 8.90 -0.40 -1.48
N LYS A 111 8.45 -1.35 -2.30
CA LYS A 111 7.14 -1.29 -2.95
C LYS A 111 5.99 -1.32 -1.93
N PHE A 112 6.04 -2.18 -0.90
CA PHE A 112 5.03 -2.20 0.17
C PHE A 112 4.99 -0.90 0.97
N ILE A 113 6.15 -0.33 1.33
CA ILE A 113 6.21 0.95 2.04
C ILE A 113 5.60 2.08 1.21
N LEU A 114 5.90 2.13 -0.09
CA LEU A 114 5.30 3.11 -0.99
C LEU A 114 3.80 2.90 -1.17
N LEU A 115 3.32 1.66 -1.14
CA LEU A 115 1.89 1.35 -1.18
C LEU A 115 1.17 1.76 0.10
N LEU A 116 1.78 1.53 1.27
CA LEU A 116 1.27 2.03 2.55
C LEU A 116 1.19 3.56 2.57
N LYS A 117 2.22 4.24 2.04
CA LYS A 117 2.19 5.70 1.82
C LYS A 117 0.98 6.11 0.97
N LYS A 118 0.67 5.38 -0.10
CA LYS A 118 -0.53 5.67 -0.93
C LYS A 118 -1.83 5.45 -0.16
N CYS A 119 -1.89 4.47 0.74
CA CYS A 119 -3.07 4.21 1.56
C CYS A 119 -3.33 5.36 2.54
N VAL A 120 -2.33 5.83 3.29
CA VAL A 120 -2.50 6.92 4.26
C VAL A 120 -2.68 8.29 3.62
N LEU A 121 -2.13 8.49 2.41
CA LEU A 121 -2.30 9.71 1.62
C LEU A 121 -3.52 9.65 0.72
N TYR A 122 -4.32 8.59 0.82
CA TYR A 122 -5.51 8.46 0.02
C TYR A 122 -6.46 9.62 0.36
N LYS A 123 -6.47 10.62 -0.51
CA LYS A 123 -7.46 11.68 -0.52
C LYS A 123 -8.57 11.28 -1.48
N PRO A 124 -9.84 11.25 -1.04
CA PRO A 124 -10.96 11.35 -1.97
C PRO A 124 -10.72 12.58 -2.85
N ARG A 125 -10.92 12.43 -4.15
CA ARG A 125 -10.75 13.48 -5.16
C ARG A 125 -11.30 14.81 -4.65
N GLU A 126 -10.41 15.80 -4.50
CA GLU A 126 -10.67 17.12 -3.91
C GLU A 126 -11.57 18.01 -4.80
N ASP A 127 -12.02 17.50 -5.96
CA ASP A 127 -12.88 18.18 -6.93
C ASP A 127 -14.36 18.30 -6.49
N ALA A 128 -14.69 17.84 -5.28
CA ALA A 128 -16.00 18.09 -4.67
C ALA A 128 -15.81 19.06 -3.50
N THR A 129 -16.44 20.21 -3.64
CA THR A 129 -16.31 21.48 -2.92
C THR A 129 -16.61 21.43 -1.41
N ASN A 130 -16.30 20.36 -0.68
CA ASN A 130 -16.51 20.26 0.77
C ASN A 130 -15.58 19.21 1.39
N GLY A 131 -14.71 19.64 2.30
CA GLY A 131 -13.83 18.79 3.12
C GLY A 131 -14.55 17.83 4.08
N SER A 132 -15.87 17.70 4.00
CA SER A 132 -16.70 16.79 4.80
C SER A 132 -16.97 15.43 4.13
N LEU A 133 -16.54 15.23 2.88
CA LEU A 133 -16.80 13.99 2.12
C LEU A 133 -15.99 12.78 2.59
N PHE A 134 -14.91 12.97 3.35
CA PHE A 134 -14.17 11.86 3.96
C PHE A 134 -15.06 11.05 4.92
N PHE A 135 -16.07 11.69 5.52
CA PHE A 135 -17.06 11.07 6.40
C PHE A 135 -18.25 10.44 5.66
N GLN A 136 -18.42 10.65 4.35
CA GLN A 136 -19.58 10.12 3.61
C GLN A 136 -19.40 8.67 3.15
N THR A 137 -18.21 8.09 3.25
CA THR A 137 -18.00 6.66 3.03
C THR A 137 -17.59 6.00 4.35
N PRO A 138 -18.52 5.42 5.13
CA PRO A 138 -18.21 4.82 6.44
C PRO A 138 -17.07 3.80 6.36
N TYR A 139 -17.02 3.04 5.26
CA TYR A 139 -15.95 2.09 4.98
C TYR A 139 -14.55 2.71 4.85
N LEU A 140 -14.43 3.97 4.40
CA LEU A 140 -13.12 4.63 4.30
C LEU A 140 -12.60 5.05 5.67
N HIS A 141 -13.49 5.59 6.51
CA HIS A 141 -13.13 5.97 7.87
C HIS A 141 -12.73 4.75 8.71
N GLU A 142 -13.53 3.68 8.70
CA GLU A 142 -13.22 2.42 9.39
C GLU A 142 -11.87 1.84 8.95
N ASP A 143 -11.62 1.81 7.64
CA ASP A 143 -10.38 1.27 7.08
C ASP A 143 -9.16 2.13 7.46
N MET A 144 -9.30 3.46 7.45
CA MET A 144 -8.26 4.38 7.86
C MET A 144 -7.97 4.30 9.36
N LEU A 145 -8.99 4.08 10.18
CA LEU A 145 -8.85 3.84 11.61
C LEU A 145 -8.10 2.53 11.88
N ALA A 146 -8.51 1.44 11.22
CA ALA A 146 -7.84 0.14 11.32
C ALA A 146 -6.37 0.24 10.87
N LEU A 147 -6.12 0.92 9.74
CA LEU A 147 -4.78 1.16 9.22
C LEU A 147 -3.91 1.96 10.20
N SER A 148 -4.43 3.07 10.71
CA SER A 148 -3.71 3.95 11.62
C SER A 148 -3.39 3.25 12.94
N ASN A 149 -4.35 2.53 13.52
CA ASN A 149 -4.13 1.77 14.76
C ASN A 149 -3.07 0.68 14.58
N ALA A 150 -3.12 -0.07 13.48
CA ALA A 150 -2.13 -1.12 13.19
C ALA A 150 -0.72 -0.54 12.98
N ILE A 151 -0.59 0.57 12.24
CA ILE A 151 0.69 1.25 12.05
C ILE A 151 1.27 1.68 13.40
N LEU A 152 0.48 2.35 14.23
CA LEU A 152 0.96 2.89 15.52
C LEU A 152 1.36 1.77 16.49
N GLN A 153 0.56 0.71 16.56
CA GLN A 153 0.89 -0.46 17.37
C GLN A 153 2.23 -1.08 16.95
N VAL A 154 2.53 -1.13 15.65
CA VAL A 154 3.78 -1.72 15.14
C VAL A 154 4.97 -0.78 15.29
N VAL A 155 4.77 0.53 15.15
CA VAL A 155 5.83 1.54 15.40
C VAL A 155 6.32 1.47 16.84
N ASP A 156 5.43 1.30 17.81
CA ASP A 156 5.77 1.13 19.22
C ASP A 156 6.66 -0.10 19.47
N LEU A 157 6.61 -1.11 18.60
CA LEU A 157 7.41 -2.34 18.68
C LEU A 157 8.80 -2.22 18.02
N THR A 158 9.35 -1.02 17.88
CA THR A 158 10.67 -0.74 17.25
C THR A 158 10.76 -1.10 15.77
N TRP A 159 9.63 -1.23 15.08
CA TRP A 159 9.58 -1.61 13.66
C TRP A 159 10.46 -0.72 12.76
N LEU A 160 10.43 0.59 12.97
CA LEU A 160 11.23 1.56 12.20
C LEU A 160 12.74 1.27 12.28
N ASN A 161 13.22 0.75 13.41
CA ASN A 161 14.65 0.44 13.59
C ASN A 161 15.09 -0.82 12.84
N ARG A 162 14.14 -1.65 12.39
CA ARG A 162 14.40 -2.94 11.71
C ARG A 162 14.28 -2.85 10.20
N ILE A 163 13.83 -1.73 9.65
CA ILE A 163 13.69 -1.57 8.20
C ILE A 163 15.09 -1.32 7.63
N PRO A 164 15.63 -2.22 6.80
CA PRO A 164 16.94 -1.99 6.19
C PRO A 164 16.80 -0.82 5.21
N LEU A 165 17.54 0.26 5.44
CA LEU A 165 17.71 1.32 4.46
C LEU A 165 18.82 0.91 3.51
N SER A 166 18.51 0.85 2.20
CA SER A 166 19.55 0.61 1.19
C SER A 166 20.56 1.76 1.23
N GLU A 167 21.85 1.42 1.26
CA GLU A 167 22.99 2.36 1.14
C GLU A 167 23.14 2.92 -0.29
N LYS A 168 22.22 2.60 -1.21
CA LYS A 168 22.17 3.23 -2.53
C LYS A 168 21.21 4.41 -2.49
N ALA A 169 21.74 5.61 -2.70
CA ALA A 169 20.94 6.83 -2.84
C ALA A 169 19.97 6.69 -4.01
N SER A 170 18.66 6.77 -3.74
CA SER A 170 17.61 6.79 -4.75
C SER A 170 17.10 8.23 -4.87
N TYR A 171 17.51 8.92 -5.94
CA TYR A 171 17.05 10.27 -6.25
C TYR A 171 15.67 10.24 -6.93
N PHE A 172 14.88 11.27 -6.68
CA PHE A 172 13.57 11.45 -7.30
C PHE A 172 13.74 11.57 -8.82
N GLY A 173 13.21 10.63 -9.60
CA GLY A 173 13.33 10.62 -11.06
C GLY A 173 14.05 9.42 -11.68
N GLY A 174 14.53 8.45 -10.89
CA GLY A 174 14.94 7.15 -11.42
C GLY A 174 16.29 7.10 -12.14
N SER A 175 17.23 7.99 -11.82
CA SER A 175 18.64 7.73 -12.16
C SER A 175 19.26 6.91 -11.03
N GLU A 176 19.65 5.68 -11.33
CA GLU A 176 20.74 5.05 -10.59
C GLU A 176 21.99 5.92 -10.76
N ALA A 177 22.77 6.10 -9.70
CA ALA A 177 24.08 6.74 -9.81
C ALA A 177 24.94 5.90 -10.76
N ALA A 178 25.63 6.56 -11.71
CA ALA A 178 26.50 5.89 -12.66
C ALA A 178 27.56 5.04 -11.93
N PRO A 179 27.95 3.88 -12.47
CA PRO A 179 28.96 3.04 -11.84
C PRO A 179 30.32 3.76 -11.97
N GLY A 180 30.76 4.44 -10.92
CA GLY A 180 32.05 5.16 -10.89
C GLY A 180 32.16 6.29 -9.88
N ASP A 181 31.09 6.65 -9.16
CA ASP A 181 31.16 7.62 -8.06
C ASP A 181 31.31 6.86 -6.72
N ASP A 182 32.54 6.75 -6.21
CA ASP A 182 32.90 6.10 -4.94
C ASP A 182 32.49 6.93 -3.71
N THR A 183 31.44 7.73 -3.82
CA THR A 183 30.79 8.30 -2.62
C THR A 183 29.87 7.25 -2.01
N PRO A 184 30.01 6.92 -0.71
CA PRO A 184 29.07 6.01 -0.05
C PRO A 184 27.66 6.58 -0.21
N GLY A 185 26.83 5.86 -0.96
CA GLY A 185 25.48 6.30 -1.28
C GLY A 185 24.71 6.57 0.01
N GLY A 186 24.06 7.73 0.08
CA GLY A 186 23.19 8.04 1.21
C GLY A 186 22.04 7.03 1.31
N PRO A 187 21.45 6.85 2.50
CA PRO A 187 20.31 5.96 2.69
C PRO A 187 19.14 6.38 1.80
N ASP A 188 18.32 5.42 1.35
CA ASP A 188 17.13 5.66 0.51
C ASP A 188 16.14 6.64 1.17
N GLN A 189 16.34 7.92 0.88
CA GLN A 189 15.54 9.03 1.41
C GLN A 189 14.07 8.92 1.01
N THR A 190 13.76 8.24 -0.09
CA THR A 190 12.37 8.06 -0.54
C THR A 190 11.62 7.15 0.41
N VAL A 191 12.24 6.04 0.83
CA VAL A 191 11.67 5.11 1.81
C VAL A 191 11.55 5.76 3.17
N LEU A 192 12.60 6.45 3.65
CA LEU A 192 12.56 7.13 4.95
C LEU A 192 11.44 8.18 5.00
N ARG A 193 11.35 9.05 3.99
CA ARG A 193 10.27 10.06 3.91
C ARG A 193 8.89 9.42 3.83
N ALA A 194 8.75 8.31 3.09
CA ALA A 194 7.49 7.58 3.01
C ALA A 194 7.08 7.02 4.37
N LEU A 195 8.02 6.42 5.11
CA LEU A 195 7.78 5.90 6.46
C LEU A 195 7.40 7.00 7.44
N SER A 196 8.17 8.09 7.50
CA SER A 196 7.86 9.24 8.37
C SER A 196 6.45 9.77 8.09
N LEU A 197 6.09 9.89 6.82
CA LEU A 197 4.77 10.37 6.41
C LEU A 197 3.65 9.38 6.78
N VAL A 198 3.90 8.07 6.67
CA VAL A 198 2.96 7.03 7.11
C VAL A 198 2.67 7.12 8.60
N VAL A 199 3.71 7.28 9.42
CA VAL A 199 3.54 7.41 10.87
C VAL A 199 2.85 8.73 11.23
N LEU A 200 3.28 9.85 10.65
CA LEU A 200 2.68 11.15 10.91
C LEU A 200 1.19 11.18 10.51
N LYS A 201 0.82 10.60 9.37
CA LYS A 201 -0.58 10.52 8.95
C LYS A 201 -1.42 9.62 9.85
N ALA A 202 -0.88 8.49 10.29
CA ALA A 202 -1.57 7.62 11.24
C ALA A 202 -1.81 8.33 12.59
N LEU A 203 -0.82 9.09 13.08
CA LEU A 203 -0.96 9.92 14.28
C LEU A 203 -2.03 11.01 14.10
N GLU A 204 -1.95 11.77 13.01
CA GLU A 204 -2.92 12.82 12.68
C GLU A 204 -4.35 12.27 12.69
N PHE A 205 -4.58 11.13 12.04
CA PHE A 205 -5.89 10.49 11.99
C PHE A 205 -6.37 10.05 13.38
N LYS A 206 -5.49 9.45 14.20
CA LYS A 206 -5.83 9.02 15.56
C LYS A 206 -6.20 10.21 16.45
N PHE A 207 -5.47 11.33 16.35
CA PHE A 207 -5.79 12.55 17.10
C PHE A 207 -7.14 13.14 16.67
N GLN A 208 -7.41 13.23 15.36
CA GLN A 208 -8.69 13.71 14.83
C GLN A 208 -9.85 12.85 15.31
N ASN A 209 -9.72 11.52 15.27
CA ASN A 209 -10.75 10.60 15.74
C ASN A 209 -11.02 10.75 17.25
N SER A 210 -9.97 10.91 18.05
CA SER A 210 -10.13 11.12 19.50
C SER A 210 -10.79 12.45 19.86
N ALA A 211 -10.53 13.51 19.09
CA ALA A 211 -11.16 14.81 19.28
C ALA A 211 -12.67 14.74 18.97
N THR A 212 -13.04 14.07 17.88
CA THR A 212 -14.45 13.86 17.53
C THR A 212 -15.19 12.99 18.55
N GLU A 213 -14.54 11.97 19.13
CA GLU A 213 -15.13 11.17 20.21
C GLU A 213 -15.31 11.95 21.52
N ALA A 214 -14.45 12.94 21.79
CA ALA A 214 -14.55 13.80 22.96
C ALA A 214 -15.65 14.87 22.86
N GLU A 215 -16.00 15.31 21.66
CA GLU A 215 -17.09 16.27 21.41
C GLU A 215 -18.49 15.64 21.43
N ILE A 216 -18.58 14.31 21.28
CA ILE A 216 -19.84 13.54 21.26
C ILE A 216 -20.24 13.04 22.67
N LYS A 217 -19.37 13.22 23.67
CA LYS A 217 -19.61 12.88 25.09
C LYS A 217 -20.06 14.08 25.90
#